data_AF-A0A973DAV6-F1
#
_entry.id   AF-A0A973DAV6-F1
#
_cell.length_a   1.000
_cell.length_b   1.000
_cell.length_c   1.000
_cell.angle_alpha   90.00
_cell.angle_beta   90.00
_cell.angle_gamma   90.00
#
_symmetry.space_group_name_H-M   'P 1'
#
loop_
_entity.id
_entity.type
_entity.pdbx_description
1 polymer ?
#
loop_
_entity_poly.entity_id
_entity_poly.type
_entity_poly.pdbx_seq_one_letter_code
_entity_poly.pdbx_strand_id
1 'polypeptide(L)'
;MNKLIPTYSGYNNHNQLKIQSVYCIVYDRITLKVLATAETHNEASQIATEIFNKDKVFAVPGEIRFSDESISHSNILGMNLVNFEFFVEANMSHPLIKSTFTGEH
;
A
#
# COMPACT_ATOMS: atom_id res chain seq x y z
N MET A 1 -7.17 18.76 -0.85
CA MET A 1 -6.41 17.54 -1.23
C MET A 1 -5.51 17.07 -0.09
N ASN A 2 -5.67 15.83 0.39
CA ASN A 2 -4.65 15.21 1.25
C ASN A 2 -3.40 14.95 0.40
N LYS A 3 -2.23 15.38 0.90
CA LYS A 3 -0.95 15.10 0.24
C LYS A 3 -0.69 13.59 0.32
N LEU A 4 -0.51 12.95 -0.83
CA LEU A 4 -0.17 11.53 -0.91
C LEU A 4 1.22 11.27 -0.33
N ILE A 5 1.39 10.09 0.25
CA ILE A 5 2.69 9.56 0.66
C ILE A 5 3.48 9.29 -0.63
N PRO A 6 4.59 10.01 -0.85
CA PRO A 6 5.31 9.95 -2.11
C PRO A 6 6.05 8.63 -2.25
N THR A 7 6.07 8.12 -3.47
CA THR A 7 6.77 6.88 -3.82
C THR A 7 8.28 7.01 -3.67
N TYR A 8 8.82 8.20 -3.99
CA TYR A 8 10.25 8.46 -4.07
C TYR A 8 10.66 9.74 -3.32
N SER A 9 11.79 9.72 -2.62
CA SER A 9 12.37 10.90 -1.96
C SER A 9 13.53 11.53 -2.74
N GLY A 10 13.83 11.00 -3.91
CA GLY A 10 14.94 11.44 -4.77
C GLY A 10 15.86 10.28 -5.14
N TYR A 11 17.15 10.58 -5.28
CA TYR A 11 18.16 9.65 -5.77
C TYR A 11 19.31 9.52 -4.78
N ASN A 12 19.85 8.31 -4.65
CA ASN A 12 21.08 8.08 -3.88
C ASN A 12 22.28 8.63 -4.67
N ASN A 13 23.05 9.52 -4.05
CA ASN A 13 24.17 10.22 -4.70
C ASN A 13 25.28 9.28 -5.21
N HIS A 14 25.46 8.09 -4.64
CA HIS A 14 26.54 7.17 -5.00
C HIS A 14 26.24 6.34 -6.23
N ASN A 15 24.98 5.96 -6.45
CA ASN A 15 24.59 5.03 -7.52
C ASN A 15 23.44 5.53 -8.40
N GLN A 16 22.91 6.73 -8.14
CA GLN A 16 21.82 7.35 -8.87
C GLN A 16 20.53 6.49 -8.93
N LEU A 17 20.33 5.60 -7.96
CA LEU A 17 19.10 4.83 -7.81
C LEU A 17 18.08 5.61 -6.99
N LYS A 18 16.79 5.46 -7.34
CA LYS A 18 15.69 6.09 -6.61
C LYS A 18 15.59 5.54 -5.18
N ILE A 19 15.42 6.43 -4.21
CA ILE A 19 15.24 6.06 -2.80
C ILE A 19 13.76 5.79 -2.53
N GLN A 20 13.45 4.57 -2.11
CA GLN A 20 12.12 4.13 -1.67
C GLN A 20 12.25 2.92 -0.72
N SER A 21 11.31 2.79 0.20
CA SER A 21 10.97 1.57 0.90
C SER A 21 9.95 0.77 0.09
N VAL A 22 9.99 -0.56 0.23
CA VAL A 22 9.08 -1.50 -0.44
C VAL A 22 8.64 -2.54 0.58
N TYR A 23 7.35 -2.57 0.91
CA TYR A 23 6.79 -3.57 1.82
C TYR A 23 5.83 -4.49 1.07
N CYS A 24 5.97 -5.79 1.30
CA CYS A 24 4.94 -6.76 0.94
C CYS A 24 3.83 -6.68 1.99
N ILE A 25 2.59 -6.54 1.52
CA ILE A 25 1.44 -6.33 2.40
C ILE A 25 0.31 -7.28 2.04
N VAL A 26 -0.63 -7.43 2.97
CA VAL A 26 -1.94 -7.99 2.74
C VAL A 26 -2.96 -6.91 3.07
N TYR A 27 -3.92 -6.66 2.18
CA TYR A 27 -4.93 -5.63 2.37
C TYR A 27 -6.34 -6.14 2.07
N ASP A 28 -7.35 -5.54 2.68
CA ASP A 28 -8.75 -5.80 2.36
C ASP A 28 -9.09 -5.15 1.01
N ARG A 29 -9.52 -5.96 0.04
CA ARG A 29 -9.87 -5.48 -1.30
C ARG A 29 -11.03 -4.49 -1.31
N ILE A 30 -11.92 -4.55 -0.32
CA ILE A 30 -13.11 -3.69 -0.26
C ILE A 30 -12.75 -2.34 0.34
N THR A 31 -12.07 -2.31 1.48
CA THR A 31 -11.77 -1.05 2.20
C THR A 31 -10.41 -0.45 1.84
N LEU A 32 -9.54 -1.22 1.18
CA LEU A 32 -8.14 -0.88 0.90
C LEU A 32 -7.30 -0.64 2.16
N LYS A 33 -7.69 -1.20 3.31
CA LYS A 33 -6.89 -1.13 4.53
C LYS A 33 -5.84 -2.23 4.56
N VAL A 34 -4.61 -1.87 4.93
CA VAL A 34 -3.55 -2.83 5.21
C VAL A 34 -3.93 -3.65 6.44
N LEU A 35 -3.92 -4.98 6.30
CA LEU A 35 -4.26 -5.94 7.35
C LEU A 35 -3.02 -6.58 7.97
N ALA A 36 -1.98 -6.81 7.16
CA ALA A 36 -0.73 -7.41 7.57
C ALA A 36 0.44 -6.96 6.67
N THR A 37 1.65 -7.14 7.16
CA THR A 37 2.90 -7.02 6.41
C THR A 37 3.58 -8.39 6.32
N ALA A 38 4.40 -8.59 5.30
CA ALA A 38 5.20 -9.79 5.11
C ALA A 38 6.59 -9.43 4.60
N GLU A 39 7.56 -10.32 4.79
CA GLU A 39 8.89 -10.13 4.21
C GLU A 39 8.91 -10.44 2.70
N THR A 40 7.99 -11.30 2.24
CA THR A 40 7.91 -11.73 0.85
C THR A 40 6.48 -11.80 0.30
N HIS A 41 6.35 -11.77 -1.03
CA HIS A 41 5.07 -11.99 -1.71
C HIS A 41 4.46 -13.37 -1.46
N ASN A 42 5.29 -14.40 -1.30
CA ASN A 42 4.83 -15.75 -1.03
C ASN A 42 4.20 -15.85 0.35
N GLU A 43 4.87 -15.26 1.35
CA GLU A 43 4.35 -15.16 2.71
C GLU A 43 3.08 -14.31 2.76
N ALA A 44 3.04 -13.16 2.07
CA ALA A 44 1.82 -12.36 1.96
C ALA A 44 0.64 -13.15 1.37
N SER A 45 0.90 -14.01 0.38
CA SER A 45 -0.13 -14.85 -0.24
C SER A 45 -0.66 -15.93 0.71
N GLN A 46 0.22 -16.50 1.53
CA GLN A 46 -0.16 -17.44 2.59
C GLN A 46 -1.03 -16.74 3.64
N ILE A 47 -0.58 -15.60 4.17
CA ILE A 47 -1.32 -14.79 5.15
C ILE A 47 -2.70 -14.39 4.61
N ALA A 48 -2.80 -13.95 3.35
CA ALA A 48 -4.08 -13.61 2.73
C ALA A 48 -5.04 -14.80 2.71
N THR A 49 -4.53 -16.00 2.40
CA THR A 49 -5.31 -17.24 2.40
C THR A 49 -5.80 -17.59 3.81
N GLU A 50 -4.93 -17.45 4.82
CA GLU A 50 -5.28 -17.67 6.23
C GLU A 50 -6.37 -16.72 6.72
N ILE A 51 -6.24 -15.42 6.43
CA ILE A 51 -7.23 -14.39 6.77
C ILE A 51 -8.57 -14.71 6.13
N PHE A 52 -8.59 -15.07 4.85
CA PHE A 52 -9.84 -15.45 4.17
C PHE A 52 -10.47 -16.68 4.83
N ASN A 53 -9.68 -17.71 5.15
CA ASN A 53 -10.21 -18.94 5.74
C ASN A 53 -10.80 -18.70 7.13
N LYS A 54 -10.13 -17.89 7.95
CA LYS A 54 -10.51 -17.62 9.35
C LYS A 54 -11.61 -16.57 9.49
N ASP A 55 -11.43 -15.41 8.87
CA ASP A 55 -12.24 -14.22 9.12
C ASP A 55 -13.21 -13.91 7.97
N LYS A 56 -13.15 -14.66 6.86
CA LYS A 56 -13.95 -14.46 5.64
C LYS A 56 -13.78 -13.07 5.02
N VAL A 57 -12.65 -12.43 5.28
CA VAL A 57 -12.25 -11.15 4.67
C VAL A 57 -11.60 -11.41 3.31
N PHE A 58 -11.97 -10.61 2.30
CA PHE A 58 -11.35 -10.64 0.96
C PHE A 58 -9.98 -9.98 0.97
N ALA A 59 -9.04 -10.62 1.66
CA ALA A 59 -7.65 -10.21 1.75
C ALA A 59 -6.89 -10.55 0.47
N VAL A 60 -6.05 -9.63 -0.01
CA VAL A 60 -5.25 -9.79 -1.23
C VAL A 60 -3.81 -9.41 -0.94
N PRO A 61 -2.81 -10.19 -1.42
CA PRO A 61 -1.41 -9.78 -1.32
C PRO A 61 -1.13 -8.60 -2.26
N GLY A 62 -0.21 -7.73 -1.86
CA GLY A 62 0.20 -6.58 -2.64
C GLY A 62 1.56 -6.06 -2.24
N GLU A 63 1.92 -4.94 -2.85
CA GLU A 63 3.13 -4.20 -2.55
C GLU A 63 2.76 -2.73 -2.44
N ILE A 64 3.43 -2.04 -1.53
CA ILE A 64 3.46 -0.58 -1.50
C ILE A 64 4.89 -0.09 -1.54
N ARG A 65 5.05 1.01 -2.27
CA ARG A 65 6.31 1.73 -2.42
C ARG A 65 6.11 3.14 -1.91
N PHE A 66 7.03 3.60 -1.07
CA PHE A 66 6.95 4.90 -0.43
C PHE A 66 8.33 5.35 -0.01
N SER A 67 8.49 6.63 0.32
CA SER A 67 9.77 7.20 0.73
C SER A 67 9.75 7.86 2.10
N ASP A 68 8.61 7.81 2.78
CA ASP A 68 8.44 8.32 4.14
C ASP A 68 9.04 7.36 5.17
N GLU A 69 10.20 7.72 5.71
CA GLU A 69 10.94 6.92 6.70
C GLU A 69 10.23 6.85 8.06
N SER A 70 9.21 7.68 8.31
CA SER A 70 8.42 7.59 9.54
C SER A 70 7.45 6.40 9.53
N ILE A 71 7.21 5.78 8.37
CA ILE A 71 6.36 4.61 8.23
C ILE A 71 7.18 3.34 8.50
N SER A 72 6.72 2.56 9.47
CA SER A 72 7.28 1.29 9.90
C SER A 72 6.26 0.16 9.72
N HIS A 73 6.71 -1.09 9.80
CA HIS A 73 5.83 -2.25 9.72
C HIS A 73 4.70 -2.24 10.77
N SER A 74 4.89 -1.60 11.92
CA SER A 74 3.87 -1.54 12.97
C SER A 74 2.82 -0.46 12.73
N ASN A 75 3.21 0.72 12.23
CA ASN A 75 2.28 1.84 12.01
C ASN A 75 1.58 1.79 10.64
N ILE A 76 2.06 0.94 9.72
CA ILE A 76 1.45 0.75 8.41
C ILE A 76 0.17 -0.08 8.46
N LEU A 77 0.00 -0.90 9.50
CA LEU A 77 -1.21 -1.67 9.71
C LEU A 77 -2.40 -0.74 9.92
N GLY A 78 -3.48 -0.98 9.19
CA GLY A 78 -4.69 -0.15 9.20
C GLY A 78 -4.61 1.10 8.32
N MET A 79 -3.44 1.46 7.78
CA MET A 79 -3.35 2.54 6.78
C MET A 79 -4.12 2.17 5.51
N ASN A 80 -4.65 3.18 4.83
CA ASN A 80 -5.40 3.00 3.59
C ASN A 80 -4.49 3.17 2.38
N LEU A 81 -4.57 2.25 1.41
CA LEU A 81 -3.75 2.29 0.20
C LEU A 81 -4.00 3.54 -0.66
N VAL A 82 -5.16 4.21 -0.53
CA VAL A 82 -5.42 5.48 -1.23
C VAL A 82 -4.51 6.62 -0.77
N ASN A 83 -3.83 6.47 0.38
CA ASN A 83 -2.87 7.46 0.86
C ASN A 83 -1.50 7.32 0.16
N PHE A 84 -1.23 6.20 -0.51
CA PHE A 84 0.05 5.91 -1.14
C PHE A 84 0.03 6.23 -2.63
N GLU A 85 0.92 7.11 -3.07
CA GLU A 85 1.01 7.56 -4.46
C GLU A 85 1.17 6.38 -5.43
N PHE A 86 2.11 5.48 -5.15
CA PHE A 86 2.34 4.29 -5.97
C PHE A 86 1.07 3.47 -6.25
N PHE A 87 0.24 3.27 -5.22
CA PHE A 87 -0.98 2.50 -5.36
C PHE A 87 -2.03 3.26 -6.17
N VAL A 88 -2.17 4.57 -5.93
CA VAL A 88 -3.11 5.45 -6.64
C VAL A 88 -2.79 5.49 -8.13
N GLU A 89 -1.53 5.71 -8.49
CA GLU A 89 -1.09 5.79 -9.89
C GLU A 89 -1.33 4.46 -10.63
N ALA A 90 -1.05 3.33 -9.98
CA ALA A 90 -1.28 2.01 -10.58
C ALA A 90 -2.76 1.62 -10.69
N ASN A 91 -3.65 2.28 -9.93
CA ASN A 91 -5.06 1.90 -9.80
C ASN A 91 -6.03 3.08 -9.96
N MET A 92 -5.72 4.06 -10.82
CA MET A 92 -6.56 5.25 -11.05
C MET A 92 -8.02 4.92 -11.41
N SER A 93 -8.28 3.72 -11.96
CA SER A 93 -9.62 3.27 -12.30
C SER A 93 -10.46 2.80 -11.09
N HIS A 94 -9.84 2.54 -9.94
CA HIS A 94 -10.47 1.95 -8.76
C HIS A 94 -11.54 2.89 -8.17
N PRO A 95 -12.76 2.40 -7.84
CA PRO A 95 -13.86 3.27 -7.38
C PRO A 95 -13.53 4.11 -6.15
N LEU A 96 -12.83 3.54 -5.16
CA LEU A 96 -12.42 4.27 -3.95
C LEU A 96 -11.37 5.35 -4.22
N ILE A 97 -10.52 5.14 -5.22
CA ILE A 97 -9.56 6.15 -5.66
C ILE A 97 -10.33 7.27 -6.36
N LYS A 98 -11.12 6.93 -7.39
CA LYS A 98 -11.94 7.90 -8.13
C LYS A 98 -12.76 8.78 -7.20
N SER A 99 -13.54 8.18 -6.30
CA SER A 99 -14.37 8.92 -5.32
C SER A 99 -13.58 9.95 -4.51
N THR A 100 -12.33 9.62 -4.13
CA THR A 100 -11.46 10.50 -3.36
C THR A 100 -10.96 11.71 -4.18
N PHE A 101 -10.80 11.56 -5.49
CA PHE A 101 -10.27 12.59 -6.39
C PHE A 101 -11.33 13.30 -7.23
N THR A 102 -12.53 12.74 -7.37
CA THR A 102 -13.68 13.36 -8.03
C THR A 102 -14.55 14.19 -7.08
N GLY A 103 -14.17 14.28 -5.80
CA GLY A 103 -14.89 15.01 -4.75
C GLY A 103 -14.72 16.53 -4.76
N GLU A 104 -14.25 17.13 -5.86
CA GLU A 104 -14.30 18.57 -6.10
C GLU A 104 -15.08 18.82 -7.40
N HIS A 105 -16.40 19.03 -7.26
CA HIS A 105 -17.20 20.11 -7.87
C HIS A 105 -18.65 20.05 -7.38
#